data_AF-A0A924RDR9-F1
#
_entry.id   AF-A0A924RDR9-F1
#
_cell.length_a   1.000
_cell.length_b   1.000
_cell.length_c   1.000
_cell.angle_alpha   90.00
_cell.angle_beta   90.00
_cell.angle_gamma   90.00
#
_symmetry.space_group_name_H-M   'P 1'
#
loop_
_entity.id
_entity.type
_entity.pdbx_description
1 polymer ?
#
loop_
_entity_poly.entity_id
_entity_poly.type
_entity_poly.pdbx_seq_one_letter_code
_entity_poly.pdbx_strand_id
1 'polypeptide(L)'
;AGVAAGFGATAEVDFRVIFAPLINDAGRTTELGDAAASLVGEARVDRAKPPGMGSEDFSFMMEKVSGAYIQVGNGDSAQLHNPAYNFNDDCTPYGSALYATIAEQKLKA
;
A
#
# COMPACT_ATOMS: atom_id res chain seq x y z
N ALA A 1 4.73 -21.48 -36.13
CA ALA A 1 6.11 -20.99 -35.93
C ALA A 1 6.03 -19.59 -35.32
N GLY A 2 6.77 -19.31 -34.23
CA GLY A 2 6.76 -17.99 -33.57
C GLY A 2 7.66 -16.97 -34.26
N VAL A 3 7.60 -15.70 -33.86
CA VAL A 3 8.33 -14.58 -34.50
C VAL A 3 9.82 -14.89 -34.65
N ALA A 4 10.53 -15.27 -33.58
CA ALA A 4 11.96 -15.59 -33.65
C ALA A 4 12.27 -16.69 -34.68
N ALA A 5 11.56 -17.83 -34.61
CA ALA A 5 11.75 -18.94 -35.53
C ALA A 5 11.40 -18.59 -36.98
N GLY A 6 10.39 -17.74 -37.21
CA GLY A 6 10.00 -17.25 -38.54
C GLY A 6 11.07 -16.38 -39.21
N PHE A 7 11.95 -15.76 -38.42
CA PHE A 7 13.08 -14.96 -38.89
C PHE A 7 14.43 -15.71 -38.78
N GLY A 8 14.42 -17.01 -38.49
CA GLY A 8 15.65 -17.82 -38.37
C GLY A 8 16.47 -17.55 -37.10
N ALA A 9 15.87 -16.96 -36.06
CA ALA A 9 16.48 -16.68 -34.77
C ALA A 9 15.96 -17.62 -33.66
N THR A 10 16.68 -17.67 -32.53
CA THR A 10 16.24 -18.28 -31.28
C THR A 10 15.89 -17.20 -30.25
N ALA A 11 14.99 -17.51 -29.31
CA ALA A 11 14.64 -16.63 -28.20
C ALA A 11 14.62 -17.45 -26.90
N GLU A 12 15.20 -16.88 -25.84
CA GLU A 12 15.20 -17.42 -24.48
C GLU A 12 14.49 -16.41 -23.56
N VAL A 13 13.71 -16.90 -22.60
CA VAL A 13 13.00 -16.07 -21.63
C VAL A 13 13.54 -16.36 -20.24
N ASP A 14 14.20 -15.37 -19.62
CA ASP A 14 14.52 -15.36 -18.20
C ASP A 14 13.46 -14.53 -17.47
N PHE A 15 12.45 -15.22 -16.93
CA PHE A 15 11.37 -14.59 -16.18
C PHE A 15 11.60 -14.78 -14.68
N ARG A 16 11.66 -13.66 -13.95
CA ARG A 16 11.88 -13.64 -12.50
C ARG A 16 10.75 -12.89 -11.82
N VAL A 17 10.13 -13.53 -10.84
CA VAL A 17 9.23 -12.86 -9.90
C VAL A 17 10.10 -12.28 -8.79
N ILE A 18 10.33 -10.97 -8.83
CA ILE A 18 11.19 -10.26 -7.86
C ILE A 18 10.38 -9.52 -6.79
N PHE A 19 9.06 -9.52 -6.90
CA PHE A 19 8.17 -8.76 -6.02
C PHE A 19 6.81 -9.45 -5.90
N ALA A 20 6.29 -9.51 -4.68
CA ALA A 20 4.92 -9.98 -4.42
C ALA A 20 3.94 -8.80 -4.55
N PRO A 21 2.69 -9.02 -4.98
CA PRO A 21 1.67 -7.99 -4.87
C PRO A 21 1.36 -7.70 -3.41
N LEU A 22 1.22 -6.42 -3.04
CA LEU A 22 0.71 -6.05 -1.72
C LEU A 22 -0.81 -6.27 -1.70
N ILE A 23 -1.25 -7.28 -0.96
CA ILE A 23 -2.66 -7.65 -0.83
C ILE A 23 -3.07 -7.46 0.63
N ASN A 24 -3.95 -6.49 0.87
CA ASN A 24 -4.54 -6.32 2.19
C ASN A 24 -5.53 -7.44 2.52
N ASP A 25 -5.44 -7.98 3.73
CA ASP A 25 -6.48 -8.84 4.30
C ASP A 25 -7.76 -8.04 4.56
N ALA A 26 -8.94 -8.58 4.21
CA ALA A 26 -10.21 -7.86 4.32
C ALA A 26 -10.58 -7.51 5.78
N GLY A 27 -10.32 -8.41 6.72
CA GLY A 27 -10.57 -8.18 8.15
C GLY A 27 -9.63 -7.12 8.70
N ARG A 28 -8.33 -7.23 8.41
CA ARG A 28 -7.33 -6.22 8.82
C ARG A 28 -7.57 -4.86 8.19
N THR A 29 -8.05 -4.83 6.95
CA THR A 29 -8.43 -3.58 6.27
C THR A 29 -9.58 -2.89 6.98
N THR A 30 -10.59 -3.67 7.39
CA THR A 30 -11.74 -3.15 8.12
C THR A 30 -11.29 -2.56 9.46
N GLU A 31 -10.49 -3.29 10.23
CA GLU A 31 -9.95 -2.84 11.52
C GLU A 31 -9.09 -1.57 11.38
N LEU A 32 -8.21 -1.52 10.37
CA LEU A 32 -7.34 -0.38 10.08
C LEU A 32 -8.17 0.86 9.67
N GLY A 33 -9.18 0.65 8.83
CA GLY A 33 -10.11 1.70 8.41
C GLY A 33 -10.96 2.24 9.56
N ASP A 34 -11.43 1.37 10.46
CA ASP A 34 -12.21 1.76 11.63
C ASP A 34 -11.37 2.54 12.64
N ALA A 35 -10.11 2.15 12.85
CA ALA A 35 -9.17 2.92 13.65
C ALA A 35 -8.95 4.32 13.06
N ALA A 36 -8.74 4.43 11.75
CA ALA A 36 -8.63 5.72 11.07
C ALA A 36 -9.92 6.55 11.21
N ALA A 37 -11.08 5.94 10.98
CA ALA A 37 -12.38 6.60 11.10
C ALA A 37 -12.65 7.11 12.52
N SER A 38 -12.17 6.42 13.56
CA SER A 38 -12.29 6.90 14.94
C SER A 38 -11.51 8.20 15.21
N LEU A 39 -10.44 8.45 14.45
CA LEU A 39 -9.58 9.63 14.58
C LEU A 39 -10.06 10.80 13.73
N VAL A 40 -10.42 10.53 12.48
CA VAL A 40 -10.72 11.59 11.49
C VAL A 40 -12.19 11.64 11.09
N GLY A 41 -13.02 10.69 11.52
CA GLY A 41 -14.41 10.53 11.07
C GLY A 41 -14.49 9.80 9.73
N GLU A 42 -15.55 9.02 9.54
CA GLU A 42 -15.76 8.17 8.36
C GLU A 42 -15.70 8.94 7.04
N ALA A 43 -16.18 10.18 7.00
CA ALA A 43 -16.17 11.03 5.81
C ALA A 43 -14.76 11.36 5.29
N ARG A 44 -13.70 11.13 6.09
CA ARG A 44 -12.30 11.36 5.72
C ARG A 44 -11.51 10.06 5.49
N VAL A 45 -12.20 8.92 5.37
CA VAL A 45 -11.59 7.62 5.07
C VAL A 45 -12.12 7.10 3.73
N ASP A 46 -11.24 6.90 2.76
CA ASP A 46 -11.58 6.21 1.52
C ASP A 46 -11.32 4.71 1.67
N ARG A 47 -12.41 3.95 1.82
CA ARG A 47 -12.37 2.48 1.91
C ARG A 47 -12.36 1.77 0.57
N ALA A 48 -12.56 2.50 -0.54
CA ALA A 48 -12.70 1.97 -1.89
C ALA A 48 -11.57 2.43 -2.82
N LYS A 49 -10.43 2.85 -2.26
CA LYS A 49 -9.27 3.28 -3.02
C LYS A 49 -8.87 2.19 -4.04
N PRO A 50 -8.77 2.52 -5.35
CA PRO A 50 -8.35 1.54 -6.34
C PRO A 50 -6.89 1.08 -6.12
N PRO A 51 -6.53 -0.12 -6.61
CA PRO A 51 -5.16 -0.60 -6.61
C PRO A 51 -4.21 0.39 -7.30
N GLY A 52 -3.02 0.54 -6.74
CA GLY A 52 -1.95 1.34 -7.33
C GLY A 52 -1.05 0.52 -8.26
N MET A 53 -0.26 1.21 -9.09
CA MET A 53 0.73 0.59 -9.97
C MET A 53 2.11 0.41 -9.34
N GLY A 54 2.36 1.02 -8.18
CA GLY A 54 3.65 0.93 -7.49
C GLY A 54 3.85 -0.42 -6.78
N SER A 55 5.10 -0.83 -6.62
CA SER A 55 5.53 -1.94 -5.77
C SER A 55 5.82 -1.45 -4.34
N GLU A 56 5.52 -2.26 -3.33
CA GLU A 56 5.72 -1.94 -1.90
C GLU A 56 6.16 -3.20 -1.13
N ASP A 57 7.37 -3.22 -0.57
CA ASP A 57 8.02 -4.44 -0.07
C ASP A 57 7.36 -5.00 1.20
N PHE A 58 6.49 -4.21 1.83
CA PHE A 58 5.54 -4.67 2.84
C PHE A 58 4.71 -5.87 2.34
N SER A 59 4.55 -6.06 1.02
CA SER A 59 4.00 -7.27 0.43
C SER A 59 4.63 -8.56 0.98
N PHE A 60 5.94 -8.58 1.21
CA PHE A 60 6.63 -9.77 1.72
C PHE A 60 6.31 -10.04 3.19
N MET A 61 6.01 -9.00 3.98
CA MET A 61 5.48 -9.18 5.34
C MET A 61 4.07 -9.76 5.30
N MET A 62 3.24 -9.28 4.37
CA MET A 62 1.86 -9.78 4.19
C MET A 62 1.79 -11.23 3.70
N GLU A 63 2.80 -11.73 2.99
CA GLU A 63 2.91 -13.15 2.65
C GLU A 63 3.11 -14.05 3.88
N LYS A 64 3.57 -13.50 5.01
CA LYS A 64 3.85 -14.26 6.24
C LYS A 64 2.77 -14.08 7.29
N VAL A 65 2.16 -12.90 7.38
CA VAL A 65 1.17 -12.57 8.40
C VAL A 65 0.05 -11.73 7.78
N SER A 66 -1.19 -12.05 8.13
CA SER A 66 -2.37 -11.25 7.74
C SER A 66 -2.23 -9.82 8.26
N GLY A 67 -2.22 -8.85 7.34
CA GLY A 67 -2.03 -7.43 7.62
C GLY A 67 -2.78 -6.53 6.64
N ALA A 68 -2.72 -5.22 6.88
CA ALA A 68 -3.26 -4.21 5.99
C ALA A 68 -2.33 -2.99 5.92
N TYR A 69 -2.33 -2.35 4.77
CA TYR A 69 -1.57 -1.15 4.43
C TYR A 69 -2.55 -0.05 4.04
N ILE A 70 -2.30 1.16 4.54
CA ILE A 70 -3.10 2.35 4.28
C ILE A 70 -2.18 3.52 3.94
N GLN A 71 -2.66 4.42 3.09
CA GLN A 71 -1.95 5.65 2.74
C GLN A 71 -2.57 6.82 3.51
N VAL A 72 -1.72 7.68 4.07
CA VAL A 72 -2.14 8.95 4.67
C VAL A 72 -2.13 10.02 3.58
N GLY A 73 -3.19 10.83 3.50
CA GLY A 73 -3.27 11.91 2.53
C GLY A 73 -2.19 12.99 2.76
N ASN A 74 -1.42 13.30 1.72
CA ASN A 74 -0.33 14.30 1.76
C ASN A 74 -0.79 15.70 1.30
N GLY A 75 -2.07 15.93 1.03
CA GLY A 75 -2.58 17.21 0.53
C GLY A 75 -2.16 17.51 -0.92
N ASP A 76 -2.11 18.80 -1.27
CA ASP A 76 -1.78 19.27 -2.61
C ASP A 76 -0.26 19.27 -2.85
N SER A 77 0.23 18.23 -3.49
CA SER A 77 1.65 18.02 -3.84
C SER A 77 1.77 17.23 -5.14
N ALA A 78 2.94 17.30 -5.79
CA ALA A 78 3.31 16.33 -6.81
C ALA A 78 3.31 14.90 -6.26
N GLN A 79 3.25 13.91 -7.15
CA GLN A 79 3.30 12.48 -6.81
C GLN A 79 4.68 12.04 -6.29
N LEU A 80 4.72 10.90 -5.60
CA LEU A 80 5.98 10.28 -5.17
C LEU A 80 6.96 10.12 -6.35
N HIS A 81 8.25 10.28 -6.06
CA HIS A 81 9.37 10.29 -7.02
C HIS A 81 9.45 11.51 -7.95
N ASN A 82 8.55 12.49 -7.84
CA ASN A 82 8.69 13.76 -8.53
C ASN A 82 9.63 14.71 -7.73
N PRO A 83 10.59 15.41 -8.36
CA PRO A 83 11.45 16.40 -7.68
C PRO A 83 10.68 17.56 -7.03
N ALA A 84 9.47 17.85 -7.49
CA ALA A 84 8.58 18.85 -6.91
C ALA A 84 7.69 18.28 -5.79
N TYR A 85 7.91 17.03 -5.36
CA TYR A 85 7.20 16.44 -4.21
C TYR A 85 7.46 17.28 -2.96
N ASN A 86 6.40 17.68 -2.28
CA ASN A 86 6.46 18.41 -1.03
C ASN A 86 5.71 17.59 0.04
N PHE A 87 6.42 17.15 1.06
CA PHE A 87 5.80 16.44 2.17
C PHE A 87 4.95 17.42 2.98
N ASN A 88 3.72 17.03 3.31
CA ASN A 88 2.86 17.82 4.18
C ASN A 88 3.12 17.43 5.63
N ASP A 89 3.92 18.22 6.34
CA ASP A 89 4.23 17.99 7.76
C ASP A 89 2.99 17.92 8.65
N ASP A 90 1.90 18.62 8.30
CA ASP A 90 0.64 18.60 9.03
C ASP A 90 -0.06 17.23 8.96
N CYS A 91 0.37 16.33 8.06
CA CYS A 91 -0.16 14.97 7.98
C CYS A 91 0.48 14.00 9.00
N THR A 92 1.63 14.38 9.58
CA THR A 92 2.40 13.54 10.52
C THR A 92 1.59 13.06 11.73
N PRO A 93 0.79 13.91 12.40
CA PRO A 93 0.00 13.49 13.55
C PRO A 93 -1.04 12.42 13.22
N TYR A 94 -1.57 12.37 11.99
CA TYR A 94 -2.55 11.36 11.61
C TYR A 94 -1.93 9.97 11.51
N GLY A 95 -0.74 9.87 10.91
CA GLY A 95 -0.03 8.60 10.81
C GLY A 95 0.40 8.06 12.18
N SER A 96 0.97 8.91 13.04
CA SER A 96 1.40 8.50 14.38
C SER A 96 0.22 8.13 15.28
N ALA A 97 -0.86 8.93 15.27
CA ALA A 97 -2.07 8.64 16.04
C ALA A 97 -2.74 7.34 15.57
N LEU A 98 -2.73 7.04 14.27
CA LEU A 98 -3.29 5.80 13.73
C LEU A 98 -2.59 4.57 14.29
N TYR A 99 -1.26 4.52 14.24
CA TYR A 99 -0.51 3.39 14.78
C TYR A 99 -0.64 3.25 16.30
N ALA A 100 -0.65 4.37 17.04
CA ALA A 100 -0.90 4.36 18.48
C ALA A 100 -2.30 3.81 18.80
N THR A 101 -3.32 4.25 18.08
CA THR A 101 -4.71 3.80 18.24
C THR A 101 -4.84 2.30 17.99
N ILE A 102 -4.20 1.78 16.93
CA ILE A 102 -4.21 0.35 16.64
C ILE A 102 -3.53 -0.43 17.75
N ALA A 103 -2.36 0.03 18.21
CA ALA A 103 -1.64 -0.62 19.30
C ALA A 103 -2.50 -0.67 20.57
N GLU A 104 -3.12 0.44 20.96
CA GLU A 104 -4.03 0.49 22.11
C GLU A 104 -5.25 -0.42 21.94
N GLN A 105 -5.87 -0.46 20.76
CA GLN A 105 -7.04 -1.32 20.53
C GLN A 105 -6.68 -2.82 20.53
N LYS A 106 -5.50 -3.18 20.01
CA LYS A 106 -5.07 -4.58 19.87
C LYS A 106 -4.39 -5.14 21.12
N LEU A 107 -3.80 -4.29 21.96
CA LEU A 107 -3.03 -4.69 23.13
C LEU A 107 -3.76 -4.38 24.45
N LYS A 108 -4.99 -3.87 24.40
CA LYS A 108 -5.85 -3.79 25.59
C LYS A 108 -6.04 -5.19 26.18
N ALA A 109 -5.65 -5.34 27.44
CA ALA A 109 -5.84 -6.55 28.25
C ALA A 109 -7.33 -6.82 28.53
#